data_AF-A0A2S3QJC0-F1
#
_entry.id   AF-A0A2S3QJC0-F1
#
_cell.length_a   1.000
_cell.length_b   1.000
_cell.length_c   1.000
_cell.angle_alpha   90.00
_cell.angle_beta   90.00
_cell.angle_gamma   90.00
#
_symmetry.space_group_name_H-M   'P 1'
#
loop_
_entity.id
_entity.type
_entity.pdbx_description
1 polymer ?
#
loop_
_entity_poly.entity_id
_entity_poly.type
_entity_poly.pdbx_seq_one_letter_code
_entity_poly.pdbx_strand_id
1 'polypeptide(L)'
;MKLARKVFGRPLKDREEEAIRVGVIAGLAVMAPDALSSVAYGTQEILIELDRAGLKALWYVLPISGVIALLLTFLVISYRQIIRAYPEGGGAYVIGRDTLGPTASLLAGAALLIDYTLTVAVSVTAGVAAVVAAFPSLAPWTVTLSVLIVAVLGLVNLRGLRESAQLFALPTYLFIVMVLVMAAVGLVEPVAHAPTWHSYVTPPLGTVSLFVILRAFSSGSSALTGVEAISNGVPVFRNPSPGRARTTLLLLGLFLGSMFLGTSIIAYRYHIVPAANNTVLQQLAADIFGRGVYFYGLSFVTMAILAIAANTSFAGFPLLSSIMARDQWMPRMFLSRGDRLVYQNGIIILGLTAIFLIVIFQGNTTNLIPLYAIGVYMSFTIAMLSLAVKTWRNRKQISPVKSWLIIAMGSVGATLTAIVVLVSLVTKFTEGAWIVAVVLPLLIVGMRRIRRHYRAVADELRVTDLSIKPVPMRVVAVVPINSINRLSIDTLSYALSLADEVIALHVVRSIEPGQQFAERWQKWDPDPRIKLAVVPTQYRSVVRPIVRYVDLVAHQNTSERTLIILPELVVSHVWEHFLHNQLALTLETSFIFRKDISVLIMPYRLKS
;
A
#
# COMPACT_ATOMS: atom_id res chain seq x y z
N MET A 1 23.97 7.11 4.79
CA MET A 1 24.14 6.20 3.62
C MET A 1 24.47 4.73 3.96
N LYS A 2 25.36 4.40 4.92
CA LYS A 2 25.74 2.99 5.19
C LYS A 2 24.62 2.12 5.81
N LEU A 3 23.75 2.68 6.67
CA LEU A 3 22.64 1.93 7.31
C LEU A 3 21.55 1.55 6.29
N ALA A 4 21.14 2.53 5.46
CA ALA A 4 20.23 2.31 4.35
C ALA A 4 20.75 1.22 3.39
N ARG A 5 22.05 1.20 3.08
CA ARG A 5 22.65 0.15 2.25
C ARG A 5 22.62 -1.25 2.88
N LYS A 6 22.67 -1.37 4.20
CA LYS A 6 22.61 -2.65 4.92
C LYS A 6 21.19 -3.20 4.98
N VAL A 7 20.18 -2.32 5.07
CA VAL A 7 18.76 -2.69 5.09
C VAL A 7 18.21 -2.93 3.68
N PHE A 8 18.51 -2.01 2.76
CA PHE A 8 17.95 -1.96 1.41
C PHE A 8 18.87 -2.52 0.33
N GLY A 9 20.14 -2.85 0.57
CA GLY A 9 21.07 -3.49 -0.38
C GLY A 9 21.59 -2.62 -1.54
N ARG A 10 22.25 -3.23 -2.55
CA ARG A 10 22.88 -2.52 -3.70
C ARG A 10 21.84 -2.07 -4.76
N PRO A 11 22.06 -0.93 -5.46
CA PRO A 11 21.18 -0.44 -6.52
C PRO A 11 21.20 -1.32 -7.77
N LEU A 12 20.07 -1.40 -8.48
CA LEU A 12 19.89 -2.18 -9.71
C LEU A 12 19.87 -1.25 -10.93
N LYS A 13 20.34 -1.71 -12.09
CA LYS A 13 20.34 -0.92 -13.35
C LYS A 13 18.95 -0.99 -14.03
N ASP A 14 18.50 0.13 -14.59
CA ASP A 14 17.18 0.30 -15.25
C ASP A 14 16.90 -0.66 -16.43
N ARG A 15 17.93 -1.20 -17.08
CA ARG A 15 17.82 -1.94 -18.36
C ARG A 15 17.43 -3.42 -18.27
N GLU A 16 16.80 -3.86 -17.19
CA GLU A 16 16.46 -5.27 -16.98
C GLU A 16 14.94 -5.54 -16.81
N GLU A 17 14.07 -4.54 -17.09
CA GLU A 17 12.60 -4.66 -16.99
C GLU A 17 12.00 -5.64 -18.02
N GLU A 18 12.71 -5.98 -19.10
CA GLU A 18 12.20 -6.91 -20.14
C GLU A 18 12.38 -8.41 -19.82
N ALA A 19 13.16 -8.76 -18.79
CA ALA A 19 13.74 -10.10 -18.69
C ALA A 19 12.86 -11.21 -18.08
N ILE A 20 11.66 -10.92 -17.52
CA ILE A 20 10.86 -11.95 -16.83
C ILE A 20 9.37 -11.84 -17.16
N ARG A 21 9.02 -12.02 -18.43
CA ARG A 21 7.61 -12.25 -18.80
C ARG A 21 7.25 -13.73 -18.58
N VAL A 22 6.13 -13.99 -17.92
CA VAL A 22 5.73 -15.34 -17.51
C VAL A 22 4.80 -16.03 -18.52
N GLY A 23 4.88 -17.37 -18.56
CA GLY A 23 3.91 -18.22 -19.26
C GLY A 23 2.60 -18.40 -18.47
N VAL A 24 1.68 -19.23 -18.96
CA VAL A 24 0.38 -19.47 -18.28
C VAL A 24 0.55 -20.16 -16.92
N ILE A 25 1.39 -21.20 -16.86
CA ILE A 25 1.65 -21.98 -15.62
C ILE A 25 2.31 -21.07 -14.58
N ALA A 26 3.47 -20.49 -14.91
CA ALA A 26 4.14 -19.54 -14.02
C ALA A 26 3.26 -18.32 -13.66
N GLY A 27 2.42 -17.84 -14.58
CA GLY A 27 1.49 -16.75 -14.32
C GLY A 27 0.37 -17.12 -13.36
N LEU A 28 -0.15 -18.35 -13.40
CA LEU A 28 -1.08 -18.86 -12.40
C LEU A 28 -0.39 -18.87 -11.03
N ALA A 29 0.80 -19.45 -10.94
CA ALA A 29 1.58 -19.54 -9.71
C ALA A 29 1.87 -18.17 -9.05
N VAL A 30 2.09 -17.13 -9.84
CA VAL A 30 2.50 -15.81 -9.34
C VAL A 30 1.30 -14.88 -9.09
N MET A 31 0.26 -14.95 -9.92
CA MET A 31 -0.85 -13.98 -9.90
C MET A 31 -2.14 -14.52 -9.28
N ALA A 32 -2.32 -15.83 -9.23
CA ALA A 32 -3.50 -16.49 -8.65
C ALA A 32 -3.46 -16.79 -7.14
N PRO A 33 -2.32 -16.71 -6.39
CA PRO A 33 -2.30 -17.05 -4.97
C PRO A 33 -3.34 -16.30 -4.14
N ASP A 34 -3.56 -15.02 -4.43
CA ASP A 34 -4.59 -14.20 -3.75
C ASP A 34 -5.97 -14.86 -3.82
N ALA A 35 -6.43 -15.20 -5.02
CA ALA A 35 -7.71 -15.86 -5.22
C ALA A 35 -7.73 -17.32 -4.73
N LEU A 36 -6.70 -18.12 -5.03
CA LEU A 36 -6.66 -19.54 -4.66
C LEU A 36 -6.58 -19.74 -3.15
N SER A 37 -5.81 -18.90 -2.45
CA SER A 37 -5.67 -18.97 -1.00
C SER A 37 -6.95 -18.61 -0.25
N SER A 38 -7.87 -17.88 -0.89
CA SER A 38 -9.16 -17.51 -0.30
C SER A 38 -10.05 -18.72 0.06
N VAL A 39 -9.79 -19.89 -0.52
CA VAL A 39 -10.43 -21.16 -0.11
C VAL A 39 -10.11 -21.53 1.35
N ALA A 40 -8.98 -21.06 1.89
CA ALA A 40 -8.58 -21.35 3.26
C ALA A 40 -9.54 -20.79 4.32
N TYR A 41 -10.27 -19.72 4.00
CA TYR A 41 -11.25 -19.09 4.89
C TYR A 41 -12.66 -18.99 4.29
N GLY A 42 -12.84 -19.07 2.96
CA GLY A 42 -14.13 -18.84 2.31
C GLY A 42 -15.28 -19.71 2.86
N THR A 43 -15.11 -21.03 2.86
CA THR A 43 -16.11 -21.98 3.40
C THR A 43 -16.27 -21.82 4.91
N GLN A 44 -15.17 -21.53 5.61
CA GLN A 44 -15.17 -21.29 7.05
C GLN A 44 -16.06 -20.12 7.44
N GLU A 45 -15.95 -19.00 6.72
CA GLU A 45 -16.72 -17.79 7.02
C GLU A 45 -18.22 -17.96 6.73
N ILE A 46 -18.60 -18.83 5.78
CA ILE A 46 -20.00 -19.23 5.61
C ILE A 46 -20.49 -19.97 6.85
N LEU A 47 -19.74 -20.98 7.30
CA LEU A 47 -20.12 -21.81 8.43
C LEU A 47 -20.18 -21.01 9.73
N ILE A 48 -19.24 -20.08 9.97
CA ILE A 48 -19.24 -19.21 11.16
C ILE A 48 -20.53 -18.37 11.24
N GLU A 49 -20.98 -17.79 10.12
CA GLU A 49 -22.23 -17.01 10.12
C GLU A 49 -23.48 -17.88 10.31
N LEU A 50 -23.49 -19.08 9.72
CA LEU A 50 -24.60 -20.02 9.87
C LEU A 50 -24.68 -20.59 11.28
N ASP A 51 -23.54 -20.93 11.90
CA ASP A 51 -23.46 -21.50 13.26
C ASP A 51 -24.13 -20.59 14.30
N ARG A 52 -24.00 -19.26 14.15
CA ARG A 52 -24.67 -18.28 15.00
C ARG A 52 -26.20 -18.34 14.96
N ALA A 53 -26.78 -18.89 13.88
CA ALA A 53 -28.22 -19.12 13.75
C ALA A 53 -28.64 -20.55 14.16
N GLY A 54 -27.70 -21.36 14.63
CA GLY A 54 -27.91 -22.71 15.13
C GLY A 54 -27.49 -23.80 14.14
N LEU A 55 -27.23 -25.01 14.67
CA LEU A 55 -26.65 -26.12 13.92
C LEU A 55 -27.41 -26.44 12.61
N LYS A 56 -28.74 -26.43 12.63
CA LYS A 56 -29.57 -26.70 11.43
C LYS A 56 -29.33 -25.72 10.28
N ALA A 57 -28.85 -24.51 10.57
CA ALA A 57 -28.54 -23.53 9.55
C ALA A 57 -27.30 -23.92 8.72
N LEU A 58 -26.40 -24.77 9.26
CA LEU A 58 -25.20 -25.23 8.56
C LEU A 58 -25.51 -25.99 7.26
N TRP A 59 -26.73 -26.54 7.12
CA TRP A 59 -27.22 -27.14 5.87
C TRP A 59 -27.12 -26.17 4.68
N TYR A 60 -27.30 -24.86 4.91
CA TYR A 60 -27.25 -23.84 3.87
C TYR A 60 -25.85 -23.60 3.29
N VAL A 61 -24.78 -24.21 3.84
CA VAL A 61 -23.43 -24.08 3.27
C VAL A 61 -23.37 -24.50 1.81
N LEU A 62 -24.08 -25.57 1.41
CA LEU A 62 -24.11 -26.06 0.04
C LEU A 62 -24.82 -25.12 -0.94
N PRO A 63 -26.10 -24.73 -0.74
CA PRO A 63 -26.76 -23.82 -1.66
C PRO A 63 -26.06 -22.47 -1.75
N ILE A 64 -25.56 -21.92 -0.63
CA ILE A 64 -24.80 -20.67 -0.64
C ILE A 64 -23.52 -20.82 -1.46
N SER A 65 -22.76 -21.90 -1.26
CA SER A 65 -21.54 -22.18 -2.03
C SER A 65 -21.82 -22.37 -3.51
N GLY A 66 -22.96 -22.99 -3.86
CA GLY A 66 -23.43 -23.11 -5.25
C GLY A 66 -23.70 -21.75 -5.91
N VAL A 67 -24.35 -20.82 -5.20
CA VAL A 67 -24.59 -19.45 -5.68
C VAL A 67 -23.27 -18.69 -5.85
N ILE A 68 -22.33 -18.84 -4.90
CA ILE A 68 -20.99 -18.23 -4.98
C ILE A 68 -20.20 -18.79 -6.17
N ALA A 69 -20.24 -20.10 -6.42
CA ALA A 69 -19.58 -20.71 -7.57
C ALA A 69 -20.20 -20.27 -8.92
N LEU A 70 -21.51 -20.05 -8.95
CA LEU A 70 -22.18 -19.46 -10.11
C LEU A 70 -21.70 -18.02 -10.34
N LEU A 71 -21.59 -17.23 -9.27
CA LEU A 71 -21.04 -15.87 -9.33
C LEU A 71 -19.58 -15.87 -9.79
N LEU A 72 -18.75 -16.81 -9.32
CA LEU A 72 -17.37 -17.00 -9.81
C LEU A 72 -17.34 -17.25 -11.31
N THR A 73 -18.17 -18.17 -11.79
CA THR A 73 -18.27 -18.52 -13.21
C THR A 73 -18.61 -17.28 -14.03
N PHE A 74 -19.59 -16.51 -13.56
CA PHE A 74 -19.99 -15.24 -14.18
C PHE A 74 -18.84 -14.21 -14.21
N LEU A 75 -18.13 -14.05 -13.09
CA LEU A 75 -16.99 -13.12 -12.98
C LEU A 75 -15.85 -13.53 -13.92
N VAL A 76 -15.48 -14.80 -13.96
CA VAL A 76 -14.43 -15.32 -14.85
C VAL A 76 -14.77 -15.06 -16.32
N ILE A 77 -16.01 -15.33 -16.73
CA ILE A 77 -16.43 -15.07 -18.11
C ILE A 77 -16.37 -13.55 -18.41
N SER A 78 -16.84 -12.72 -17.49
CA SER A 78 -16.89 -11.26 -17.68
C SER A 78 -15.50 -10.62 -17.68
N TYR A 79 -14.62 -11.01 -16.76
CA TYR A 79 -13.22 -10.53 -16.72
C TYR A 79 -12.42 -10.98 -17.95
N ARG A 80 -12.74 -12.14 -18.55
CA ARG A 80 -12.17 -12.53 -19.85
C ARG A 80 -12.57 -11.58 -20.98
N GLN A 81 -13.71 -10.89 -20.89
CA GLN A 81 -14.09 -9.84 -21.84
C GLN A 81 -13.41 -8.51 -21.49
N ILE A 82 -13.26 -8.19 -20.21
CA ILE A 82 -12.51 -7.00 -19.76
C ILE A 82 -11.06 -7.05 -20.29
N ILE A 83 -10.36 -8.17 -20.12
CA ILE A 83 -8.98 -8.33 -20.64
C ILE A 83 -8.92 -8.18 -22.17
N ARG A 84 -9.98 -8.54 -22.90
CA ARG A 84 -10.04 -8.28 -24.36
C ARG A 84 -10.21 -6.80 -24.67
N ALA A 85 -11.03 -6.10 -23.90
CA ALA A 85 -11.32 -4.68 -24.10
C ALA A 85 -10.17 -3.76 -23.62
N TYR A 86 -9.32 -4.27 -22.72
CA TYR A 86 -8.18 -3.58 -22.13
C TYR A 86 -6.94 -4.50 -22.11
N PRO A 87 -6.28 -4.71 -23.27
CA PRO A 87 -5.13 -5.61 -23.38
C PRO A 87 -3.89 -5.14 -22.60
N GLU A 88 -3.77 -3.83 -22.36
CA GLU A 88 -2.69 -3.22 -21.56
C GLU A 88 -2.89 -3.40 -20.05
N GLY A 89 -4.02 -3.97 -19.61
CA GLY A 89 -4.36 -4.11 -18.19
C GLY A 89 -4.72 -2.76 -17.54
N GLY A 90 -4.32 -2.58 -16.28
CA GLY A 90 -4.53 -1.34 -15.51
C GLY A 90 -5.70 -1.36 -14.51
N GLY A 91 -6.46 -2.45 -14.46
CA GLY A 91 -7.48 -2.69 -13.44
C GLY A 91 -8.66 -1.73 -13.43
N ALA A 92 -9.53 -1.87 -12.42
CA ALA A 92 -10.76 -1.10 -12.31
C ALA A 92 -10.54 0.43 -12.29
N TYR A 93 -9.39 0.89 -11.77
CA TYR A 93 -9.01 2.30 -11.78
C TYR A 93 -8.85 2.88 -13.19
N VAL A 94 -8.01 2.25 -14.02
CA VAL A 94 -7.73 2.72 -15.39
C VAL A 94 -8.96 2.52 -16.27
N ILE A 95 -9.64 1.39 -16.12
CA ILE A 95 -10.86 1.05 -16.86
C ILE A 95 -11.97 2.07 -16.56
N GLY A 96 -12.20 2.40 -15.28
CA GLY A 96 -13.20 3.39 -14.88
C GLY A 96 -12.87 4.81 -15.34
N ARG A 97 -11.58 5.15 -15.45
CA ARG A 97 -11.12 6.46 -15.94
C ARG A 97 -11.45 6.67 -17.41
N ASP A 98 -11.25 5.63 -18.23
CA ASP A 98 -11.49 5.64 -19.68
C ASP A 98 -12.99 5.82 -20.02
N THR A 99 -13.89 5.28 -19.19
CA THR A 99 -15.32 5.16 -19.51
C THR A 99 -16.22 6.06 -18.67
N LEU A 100 -16.13 5.95 -17.34
CA LEU A 100 -17.06 6.54 -16.37
C LEU A 100 -16.57 7.89 -15.81
N GLY A 101 -15.29 8.21 -16.06
CA GLY A 101 -14.70 9.49 -15.70
C GLY A 101 -14.00 9.52 -14.33
N PRO A 102 -13.52 10.70 -13.90
CA PRO A 102 -12.58 10.81 -12.78
C PRO A 102 -13.16 10.37 -11.43
N THR A 103 -14.45 10.58 -11.17
CA THR A 103 -15.07 10.22 -9.88
C THR A 103 -15.18 8.71 -9.69
N ALA A 104 -15.61 7.99 -10.72
CA ALA A 104 -15.71 6.53 -10.69
C ALA A 104 -14.31 5.89 -10.61
N SER A 105 -13.34 6.43 -11.36
CA SER A 105 -11.94 6.02 -11.26
C SER A 105 -11.38 6.23 -9.85
N LEU A 106 -11.63 7.39 -9.23
CA LEU A 106 -11.20 7.67 -7.86
C LEU A 106 -11.82 6.71 -6.84
N LEU A 107 -13.10 6.39 -6.98
CA LEU A 107 -13.79 5.41 -6.15
C LEU A 107 -13.16 4.02 -6.29
N ALA A 108 -12.91 3.56 -7.52
CA ALA A 108 -12.23 2.29 -7.77
C ALA A 108 -10.80 2.26 -7.20
N GLY A 109 -10.04 3.36 -7.36
CA GLY A 109 -8.69 3.47 -6.82
C GLY A 109 -8.66 3.41 -5.29
N ALA A 110 -9.53 4.18 -4.64
CA ALA A 110 -9.65 4.16 -3.17
C ALA A 110 -10.09 2.78 -2.66
N ALA A 111 -11.06 2.16 -3.33
CA ALA A 111 -11.52 0.81 -3.01
C ALA A 111 -10.39 -0.23 -3.12
N LEU A 112 -9.60 -0.19 -4.21
CA LEU A 112 -8.46 -1.08 -4.42
C LEU A 112 -7.31 -0.85 -3.42
N LEU A 113 -7.08 0.39 -2.97
CA LEU A 113 -6.07 0.66 -1.94
C LEU A 113 -6.47 0.08 -0.59
N ILE A 114 -7.75 0.19 -0.22
CA ILE A 114 -8.32 -0.44 0.98
C ILE A 114 -8.19 -1.97 0.85
N ASP A 115 -8.62 -2.50 -0.29
CA ASP A 115 -8.58 -3.91 -0.64
C ASP A 115 -7.16 -4.49 -0.47
N TYR A 116 -6.15 -3.95 -1.16
CA TYR A 116 -4.77 -4.41 -1.02
C TYR A 116 -4.25 -4.39 0.43
N THR A 117 -4.66 -3.38 1.21
CA THR A 117 -4.29 -3.28 2.63
C THR A 117 -4.92 -4.40 3.45
N LEU A 118 -6.20 -4.69 3.19
CA LEU A 118 -6.93 -5.77 3.83
C LEU A 118 -6.46 -7.14 3.38
N THR A 119 -6.07 -7.34 2.12
CA THR A 119 -5.45 -8.60 1.67
C THR A 119 -4.22 -8.94 2.52
N VAL A 120 -3.30 -8.00 2.74
CA VAL A 120 -2.11 -8.27 3.57
C VAL A 120 -2.52 -8.66 4.99
N ALA A 121 -3.44 -7.92 5.60
CA ALA A 121 -3.90 -8.17 6.95
C ALA A 121 -4.62 -9.52 7.08
N VAL A 122 -5.59 -9.80 6.21
CA VAL A 122 -6.39 -11.03 6.19
C VAL A 122 -5.52 -12.23 5.87
N SER A 123 -4.73 -12.19 4.80
CA SER A 123 -3.95 -13.36 4.36
C SER A 123 -2.92 -13.76 5.41
N VAL A 124 -2.15 -12.81 5.95
CA VAL A 124 -1.15 -13.14 6.99
C VAL A 124 -1.82 -13.68 8.25
N THR A 125 -2.93 -13.06 8.68
CA THR A 125 -3.64 -13.51 9.88
C THR A 125 -4.26 -14.90 9.70
N ALA A 126 -4.85 -15.18 8.52
CA ALA A 126 -5.39 -16.50 8.19
C ALA A 126 -4.29 -17.57 8.08
N GLY A 127 -3.13 -17.19 7.57
CA GLY A 127 -1.97 -18.07 7.49
C GLY A 127 -1.46 -18.45 8.89
N VAL A 128 -1.35 -17.45 9.78
CA VAL A 128 -0.98 -17.69 11.17
C VAL A 128 -2.04 -18.55 11.87
N ALA A 129 -3.34 -18.34 11.62
CA ALA A 129 -4.40 -19.18 12.15
C ALA A 129 -4.26 -20.66 11.71
N ALA A 130 -3.84 -20.93 10.47
CA ALA A 130 -3.55 -22.29 10.02
C ALA A 130 -2.36 -22.91 10.76
N VAL A 131 -1.32 -22.13 11.06
CA VAL A 131 -0.16 -22.61 11.85
C VAL A 131 -0.54 -22.83 13.31
N VAL A 132 -1.34 -21.95 13.90
CA VAL A 132 -1.84 -22.07 15.28
C VAL A 132 -2.73 -23.30 15.43
N ALA A 133 -3.55 -23.63 14.43
CA ALA A 133 -4.33 -24.87 14.41
C ALA A 133 -3.46 -26.14 14.48
N ALA A 134 -2.27 -26.11 13.84
CA ALA A 134 -1.29 -27.19 13.96
C ALA A 134 -0.51 -27.17 15.28
N PHE A 135 -0.20 -25.98 15.80
CA PHE A 135 0.59 -25.77 17.02
C PHE A 135 -0.16 -24.84 17.99
N PRO A 136 -1.12 -25.35 18.79
CA PRO A 136 -1.97 -24.53 19.64
C PRO A 136 -1.22 -23.68 20.67
N SER A 137 0.00 -24.08 21.05
CA SER A 137 0.88 -23.31 21.94
C SER A 137 1.28 -21.93 21.38
N LEU A 138 1.11 -21.70 20.07
CA LEU A 138 1.38 -20.43 19.41
C LEU A 138 0.21 -19.43 19.48
N ALA A 139 -0.98 -19.85 19.95
CA ALA A 139 -2.17 -19.00 20.00
C ALA A 139 -1.95 -17.64 20.69
N PRO A 140 -1.24 -17.53 21.84
CA PRO A 140 -0.96 -16.24 22.48
C PRO A 140 -0.08 -15.30 21.63
N TRP A 141 0.67 -15.84 20.67
CA TRP A 141 1.64 -15.12 19.85
C TRP A 141 1.07 -14.72 18.48
N THR A 142 -0.23 -14.94 18.23
CA THR A 142 -0.88 -14.71 16.92
C THR A 142 -0.60 -13.31 16.37
N VAL A 143 -0.78 -12.26 17.18
CA VAL A 143 -0.53 -10.87 16.77
C VAL A 143 0.95 -10.65 16.46
N THR A 144 1.85 -11.09 17.36
CA THR A 144 3.29 -10.90 17.22
C THR A 144 3.83 -11.61 15.97
N LEU A 145 3.39 -12.84 15.72
CA LEU A 145 3.75 -13.61 14.52
C LEU A 145 3.26 -12.92 13.26
N SER A 146 2.00 -12.49 13.22
CA SER A 146 1.43 -11.77 12.08
C SER A 146 2.20 -10.49 11.77
N VAL A 147 2.50 -9.67 12.78
CA VAL A 147 3.29 -8.44 12.61
C VAL A 147 4.71 -8.75 12.11
N LEU A 148 5.36 -9.77 12.67
CA LEU A 148 6.70 -10.20 12.23
C LEU A 148 6.68 -10.63 10.76
N ILE A 149 5.69 -11.42 10.35
CA ILE A 149 5.54 -11.88 8.97
C ILE A 149 5.32 -10.69 8.02
N VAL A 150 4.41 -9.76 8.35
CA VAL A 150 4.20 -8.55 7.53
C VAL A 150 5.47 -7.72 7.42
N ALA A 151 6.23 -7.57 8.52
CA ALA A 151 7.50 -6.85 8.52
C ALA A 151 8.54 -7.54 7.63
N VAL A 152 8.65 -8.88 7.70
CA VAL A 152 9.56 -9.66 6.83
C VAL A 152 9.16 -9.52 5.36
N LEU A 153 7.88 -9.66 5.03
CA LEU A 153 7.39 -9.48 3.65
C LEU A 153 7.66 -8.05 3.14
N GLY A 154 7.41 -7.04 3.98
CA GLY A 154 7.73 -5.65 3.66
C GLY A 154 9.22 -5.43 3.41
N LEU A 155 10.09 -6.02 4.23
CA LEU A 155 11.55 -5.95 4.05
C LEU A 155 12.02 -6.66 2.79
N VAL A 156 11.46 -7.83 2.46
CA VAL A 156 11.74 -8.58 1.22
C VAL A 156 11.39 -7.73 0.00
N ASN A 157 10.21 -7.10 -0.01
CA ASN A 157 9.75 -6.23 -1.09
C ASN A 157 10.57 -4.93 -1.19
N LEU A 158 10.95 -4.31 -0.07
CA LEU A 158 11.85 -3.15 -0.05
C LEU A 158 13.24 -3.48 -0.56
N ARG A 159 13.68 -4.72 -0.37
CA ARG A 159 14.92 -5.22 -0.95
C ARG A 159 14.80 -5.51 -2.44
N GLY A 160 13.62 -5.43 -3.05
CA GLY A 160 13.46 -5.67 -4.50
C GLY A 160 14.10 -6.98 -4.93
N LEU A 161 14.01 -8.01 -4.08
CA LEU A 161 14.43 -9.35 -4.46
C LEU A 161 13.55 -9.75 -5.65
N ARG A 162 14.15 -9.84 -6.85
CA ARG A 162 13.45 -10.40 -8.01
C ARG A 162 13.21 -11.87 -7.70
N GLU A 163 12.04 -12.16 -7.19
CA GLU A 163 11.67 -13.52 -6.86
C GLU A 163 11.50 -14.30 -8.17
N SER A 164 12.27 -15.37 -8.30
CA SER A 164 12.07 -16.31 -9.40
C SER A 164 10.65 -16.84 -9.29
N ALA A 165 9.87 -16.80 -10.38
CA ALA A 165 8.51 -17.36 -10.42
C ALA A 165 8.47 -18.83 -9.94
N GLN A 166 9.60 -19.54 -9.95
CA GLN A 166 9.75 -20.89 -9.42
C GLN A 166 9.62 -20.96 -7.89
N LEU A 167 10.10 -19.95 -7.14
CA LEU A 167 9.96 -19.90 -5.68
C LEU A 167 8.50 -19.76 -5.25
N PHE A 168 7.68 -19.10 -6.08
CA PHE A 168 6.24 -18.94 -5.86
C PHE A 168 5.37 -20.06 -6.41
N ALA A 169 5.86 -20.79 -7.41
CA ALA A 169 5.12 -21.90 -7.99
C ALA A 169 4.95 -23.09 -7.05
N LEU A 170 5.98 -23.42 -6.27
CA LEU A 170 5.96 -24.62 -5.43
C LEU A 170 4.83 -24.59 -4.38
N PRO A 171 4.69 -23.57 -3.52
CA PRO A 171 3.61 -23.56 -2.52
C PRO A 171 2.22 -23.50 -3.16
N THR A 172 2.06 -22.75 -4.26
CA THR A 172 0.77 -22.59 -4.94
C THR A 172 0.27 -23.92 -5.51
N TYR A 173 1.11 -24.64 -6.27
CA TYR A 173 0.70 -25.92 -6.83
C TYR A 173 0.54 -27.00 -5.77
N LEU A 174 1.41 -27.01 -4.76
CA LEU A 174 1.28 -27.95 -3.65
C LEU A 174 -0.04 -27.73 -2.91
N PHE A 175 -0.44 -26.48 -2.64
CA PHE A 175 -1.72 -26.16 -2.02
C PHE A 175 -2.91 -26.65 -2.87
N ILE A 176 -2.92 -26.36 -4.18
CA ILE A 176 -3.97 -26.82 -5.09
C ILE A 176 -4.10 -28.35 -5.02
N VAL A 177 -2.98 -29.07 -5.15
CA VAL A 177 -2.96 -30.54 -5.13
C VAL A 177 -3.46 -31.05 -3.79
N MET A 178 -2.96 -30.52 -2.67
CA MET A 178 -3.37 -30.95 -1.34
C MET A 178 -4.89 -30.78 -1.16
N VAL A 179 -5.44 -29.59 -1.40
CA VAL A 179 -6.88 -29.34 -1.21
C VAL A 179 -7.74 -30.19 -2.14
N LEU A 180 -7.34 -30.39 -3.40
CA LEU A 180 -8.06 -31.25 -4.33
C LEU A 180 -8.01 -32.73 -3.91
N VAL A 181 -6.86 -33.21 -3.40
CA VAL A 181 -6.73 -34.56 -2.85
C VAL A 181 -7.62 -34.72 -1.63
N MET A 182 -7.66 -33.73 -0.72
CA MET A 182 -8.56 -33.77 0.43
C MET A 182 -10.03 -33.80 0.02
N ALA A 183 -10.42 -32.97 -0.96
CA ALA A 183 -11.76 -33.01 -1.52
C ALA A 183 -12.07 -34.39 -2.13
N ALA A 184 -11.18 -34.95 -2.95
CA ALA A 184 -11.39 -36.24 -3.59
C ALA A 184 -11.48 -37.39 -2.58
N VAL A 185 -10.55 -37.47 -1.63
CA VAL A 185 -10.54 -38.52 -0.59
C VAL A 185 -11.77 -38.37 0.32
N GLY A 186 -12.07 -37.15 0.80
CA GLY A 186 -13.26 -36.92 1.63
C GLY A 186 -14.59 -37.24 0.93
N LEU A 187 -14.64 -37.20 -0.41
CA LEU A 187 -15.81 -37.64 -1.18
C LEU A 187 -15.93 -39.16 -1.33
N VAL A 188 -14.84 -39.92 -1.21
CA VAL A 188 -14.84 -41.38 -1.42
C VAL A 188 -14.82 -42.13 -0.09
N GLU A 189 -14.08 -41.63 0.90
CA GLU A 189 -13.87 -42.30 2.16
C GLU A 189 -15.20 -42.43 2.95
N PRO A 190 -15.54 -43.63 3.43
CA PRO A 190 -16.72 -43.81 4.28
C PRO A 190 -16.53 -43.00 5.57
N VAL A 191 -17.54 -42.22 5.93
CA VAL A 191 -17.49 -41.36 7.12
C VAL A 191 -17.49 -42.27 8.36
N ALA A 192 -16.29 -42.62 8.85
CA ALA A 192 -16.11 -43.60 9.93
C ALA A 192 -16.73 -43.15 11.26
N HIS A 193 -16.87 -41.83 11.45
CA HIS A 193 -17.50 -41.20 12.61
C HIS A 193 -18.55 -40.21 12.12
N ALA A 194 -19.72 -40.67 11.70
CA ALA A 194 -20.85 -39.76 11.54
C ALA A 194 -21.23 -39.27 12.96
N PRO A 195 -21.11 -37.97 13.29
CA PRO A 195 -21.53 -37.49 14.59
C PRO A 195 -22.99 -37.87 14.83
N THR A 196 -23.31 -38.27 16.06
CA THR A 196 -24.67 -38.63 16.52
C THR A 196 -25.66 -37.45 16.46
N TRP A 197 -25.19 -36.26 16.11
CA TRP A 197 -25.95 -35.03 16.04
C TRP A 197 -26.42 -34.75 14.61
N HIS A 198 -27.73 -34.58 14.46
CA HIS A 198 -28.39 -34.23 13.20
C HIS A 198 -28.19 -32.74 12.85
N SER A 199 -26.94 -32.29 12.75
CA SER A 199 -26.59 -30.88 12.53
C SER A 199 -26.99 -30.38 11.14
N TYR A 200 -27.10 -31.26 10.14
CA TYR A 200 -27.37 -30.89 8.73
C TYR A 200 -28.70 -31.48 8.22
N VAL A 201 -29.75 -31.38 9.02
CA VAL A 201 -31.11 -31.70 8.56
C VAL A 201 -31.73 -30.46 7.94
N THR A 202 -32.39 -30.64 6.78
CA THR A 202 -33.10 -29.57 6.08
C THR A 202 -34.02 -28.82 7.05
N PRO A 203 -33.75 -27.55 7.37
CA PRO A 203 -34.61 -26.83 8.29
C PRO A 203 -35.98 -26.57 7.64
N PRO A 204 -37.09 -26.58 8.41
CA PRO A 204 -38.37 -26.09 7.92
C PRO A 204 -38.23 -24.68 7.33
N LEU A 205 -38.96 -24.39 6.25
CA LEU A 205 -38.98 -23.06 5.63
C LEU A 205 -39.32 -21.99 6.69
N GLY A 206 -38.52 -20.94 6.77
CA GLY A 206 -38.69 -19.86 7.75
C GLY A 206 -37.92 -20.03 9.07
N THR A 207 -37.26 -21.17 9.32
CA THR A 207 -36.46 -21.38 10.55
C THR A 207 -35.21 -20.50 10.58
N VAL A 208 -34.60 -20.25 9.42
CA VAL A 208 -33.44 -19.35 9.28
C VAL A 208 -33.89 -18.13 8.49
N SER A 209 -33.64 -16.93 9.04
CA SER A 209 -34.04 -15.69 8.38
C SER A 209 -33.24 -15.45 7.10
N LEU A 210 -33.86 -14.82 6.10
CA LEU A 210 -33.18 -14.41 4.87
C LEU A 210 -31.96 -13.51 5.17
N PHE A 211 -32.03 -12.72 6.24
CA PHE A 211 -30.93 -11.87 6.69
C PHE A 211 -29.67 -12.68 7.04
N VAL A 212 -29.81 -13.82 7.74
CA VAL A 212 -28.68 -14.71 8.06
C VAL A 212 -28.12 -15.33 6.78
N ILE A 213 -28.98 -15.80 5.87
CA ILE A 213 -28.54 -16.39 4.59
C ILE A 213 -27.74 -15.36 3.77
N LEU A 214 -28.23 -14.12 3.69
CA LEU A 214 -27.55 -13.03 2.98
C LEU A 214 -26.22 -12.65 3.66
N ARG A 215 -26.16 -12.69 4.99
CA ARG A 215 -24.92 -12.45 5.75
C ARG A 215 -23.87 -13.54 5.50
N ALA A 216 -24.27 -14.80 5.56
CA ALA A 216 -23.42 -15.94 5.25
C ALA A 216 -22.95 -15.94 3.78
N PHE A 217 -23.82 -15.57 2.85
CA PHE A 217 -23.47 -15.36 1.45
C PHE A 217 -22.44 -14.22 1.28
N SER A 218 -22.64 -13.07 1.93
CA SER A 218 -21.68 -11.97 1.93
C SER A 218 -20.31 -12.40 2.48
N SER A 219 -20.28 -13.12 3.61
CA SER A 219 -19.06 -13.74 4.15
C SER A 219 -18.36 -14.65 3.15
N GLY A 220 -19.08 -15.63 2.60
CA GLY A 220 -18.50 -16.59 1.66
C GLY A 220 -18.05 -15.97 0.34
N SER A 221 -18.68 -14.88 -0.08
CA SER A 221 -18.32 -14.17 -1.31
C SER A 221 -16.87 -13.62 -1.29
N SER A 222 -16.27 -13.46 -0.10
CA SER A 222 -14.84 -13.18 0.06
C SER A 222 -13.91 -14.26 -0.53
N ALA A 223 -14.41 -15.46 -0.83
CA ALA A 223 -13.67 -16.50 -1.55
C ALA A 223 -13.34 -16.13 -3.01
N LEU A 224 -14.02 -15.11 -3.55
CA LEU A 224 -13.96 -14.72 -4.97
C LEU A 224 -13.02 -13.55 -5.23
N THR A 225 -12.38 -13.02 -4.19
CA THR A 225 -11.43 -11.91 -4.31
C THR A 225 -10.12 -12.37 -4.95
N GLY A 226 -9.32 -11.43 -5.45
CA GLY A 226 -8.06 -11.74 -6.13
C GLY A 226 -8.20 -12.22 -7.58
N VAL A 227 -9.42 -12.44 -8.08
CA VAL A 227 -9.67 -12.78 -9.51
C VAL A 227 -9.24 -11.63 -10.42
N GLU A 228 -9.36 -10.41 -9.93
CA GLU A 228 -8.91 -9.16 -10.55
C GLU A 228 -7.39 -9.04 -10.65
N ALA A 229 -6.61 -9.74 -9.82
CA ALA A 229 -5.15 -9.64 -9.83
C ALA A 229 -4.58 -9.98 -11.21
N ILE A 230 -5.11 -11.02 -11.86
CA ILE A 230 -4.72 -11.41 -13.23
C ILE A 230 -5.08 -10.30 -14.25
N SER A 231 -6.22 -9.63 -14.07
CA SER A 231 -6.64 -8.55 -14.96
C SER A 231 -5.83 -7.26 -14.78
N ASN A 232 -5.29 -7.05 -13.58
CA ASN A 232 -4.40 -5.92 -13.28
C ASN A 232 -3.00 -6.17 -13.88
N GLY A 233 -2.52 -7.41 -13.84
CA GLY A 233 -1.18 -7.82 -14.27
C GLY A 233 -1.08 -8.39 -15.69
N VAL A 234 -1.95 -8.03 -16.63
CA VAL A 234 -1.87 -8.51 -18.02
C VAL A 234 -0.48 -8.29 -18.66
N PRO A 235 0.22 -7.15 -18.46
CA PRO A 235 1.55 -6.93 -19.03
C PRO A 235 2.65 -7.89 -18.55
N VAL A 236 2.44 -8.58 -17.42
CA VAL A 236 3.42 -9.54 -16.84
C VAL A 236 3.54 -10.79 -17.72
N PHE A 237 2.50 -11.12 -18.48
CA PHE A 237 2.50 -12.30 -19.36
C PHE A 237 3.36 -12.07 -20.60
N ARG A 238 3.99 -13.14 -21.10
CA ARG A 238 4.71 -13.12 -22.38
C ARG A 238 3.73 -12.99 -23.55
N ASN A 239 4.16 -12.36 -24.64
CA ASN A 239 3.34 -12.19 -25.85
C ASN A 239 2.89 -13.55 -26.45
N PRO A 240 1.62 -13.71 -26.85
CA PRO A 240 0.52 -12.74 -26.76
C PRO A 240 -0.08 -12.66 -25.33
N SER A 241 0.13 -11.53 -24.64
CA SER A 241 -0.16 -11.38 -23.21
C SER A 241 -1.66 -11.48 -22.87
N PRO A 242 -2.60 -10.82 -23.60
CA PRO A 242 -4.03 -10.92 -23.29
C PRO A 242 -4.58 -12.34 -23.47
N GLY A 243 -4.06 -13.10 -24.44
CA GLY A 243 -4.44 -14.49 -24.66
C GLY A 243 -4.07 -15.37 -23.47
N ARG A 244 -2.81 -15.25 -23.01
CA ARG A 244 -2.31 -16.01 -21.85
C ARG A 244 -3.00 -15.62 -20.55
N ALA A 245 -3.24 -14.33 -20.31
CA ALA A 245 -3.97 -13.87 -19.12
C ALA A 245 -5.40 -14.45 -19.07
N ARG A 246 -6.10 -14.51 -20.20
CA ARG A 246 -7.45 -15.08 -20.28
C ARG A 246 -7.51 -16.60 -20.07
N THR A 247 -6.48 -17.33 -20.49
CA THR A 247 -6.35 -18.77 -20.20
C THR A 247 -6.03 -18.98 -18.72
N THR A 248 -5.13 -18.18 -18.16
CA THR A 248 -4.78 -18.23 -16.73
C THR A 248 -5.99 -17.95 -15.85
N LEU A 249 -6.80 -16.95 -16.21
CA LEU A 249 -8.05 -16.62 -15.52
C LEU A 249 -9.09 -17.77 -15.58
N LEU A 250 -9.15 -18.51 -16.69
CA LEU A 250 -10.01 -19.70 -16.81
C LEU A 250 -9.53 -20.82 -15.88
N LEU A 251 -8.23 -21.09 -15.86
CA LEU A 251 -7.64 -22.09 -14.97
C LEU A 251 -7.82 -21.71 -13.50
N LEU A 252 -7.63 -20.43 -13.17
CA LEU A 252 -7.92 -19.91 -11.83
C LEU A 252 -9.37 -20.22 -11.45
N GLY A 253 -10.34 -19.85 -12.29
CA GLY A 253 -11.76 -20.09 -12.03
C GLY A 253 -12.10 -21.57 -11.83
N LEU A 254 -11.49 -22.45 -12.64
CA LEU A 254 -11.67 -23.90 -12.52
C LEU A 254 -11.10 -24.43 -11.20
N PHE A 255 -9.84 -24.15 -10.88
CA PHE A 255 -9.21 -24.62 -9.66
C PHE A 255 -9.87 -24.04 -8.40
N LEU A 256 -10.10 -22.72 -8.38
CA LEU A 256 -10.79 -22.05 -7.27
C LEU A 256 -12.19 -22.62 -7.07
N GLY A 257 -12.98 -22.73 -8.14
CA GLY A 257 -14.34 -23.28 -8.07
C GLY A 257 -14.36 -24.73 -7.59
N SER A 258 -13.49 -25.59 -8.11
CA SER A 258 -13.38 -26.99 -7.70
C SER A 258 -12.92 -27.14 -6.24
N MET A 259 -11.91 -26.38 -5.81
CA MET A 259 -11.43 -26.40 -4.43
C MET A 259 -12.48 -25.87 -3.45
N PHE A 260 -13.14 -24.75 -3.76
CA PHE A 260 -14.15 -24.13 -2.91
C PHE A 260 -15.42 -24.99 -2.79
N LEU A 261 -15.94 -25.52 -3.91
CA LEU A 261 -17.08 -26.44 -3.86
C LEU A 261 -16.70 -27.76 -3.19
N GLY A 262 -15.52 -28.31 -3.51
CA GLY A 262 -15.02 -29.55 -2.92
C GLY A 262 -14.94 -29.45 -1.40
N THR A 263 -14.30 -28.41 -0.87
CA THR A 263 -14.20 -28.13 0.57
C THR A 263 -15.56 -27.92 1.23
N SER A 264 -16.49 -27.22 0.57
CA SER A 264 -17.85 -27.01 1.09
C SER A 264 -18.68 -28.30 1.12
N ILE A 265 -18.51 -29.20 0.14
CA ILE A 265 -19.19 -30.50 0.10
C ILE A 265 -18.66 -31.43 1.18
N ILE A 266 -17.34 -31.51 1.36
CA ILE A 266 -16.78 -32.34 2.45
C ILE A 266 -17.11 -31.75 3.81
N ALA A 267 -17.13 -30.43 3.98
CA ALA A 267 -17.56 -29.80 5.24
C ALA A 267 -19.01 -30.15 5.59
N TYR A 268 -19.90 -30.17 4.59
CA TYR A 268 -21.28 -30.64 4.76
C TYR A 268 -21.34 -32.12 5.14
N ARG A 269 -20.57 -32.98 4.44
CA ARG A 269 -20.57 -34.44 4.63
C ARG A 269 -20.01 -34.87 5.99
N TYR A 270 -18.96 -34.21 6.47
CA TYR A 270 -18.32 -34.49 7.76
C TYR A 270 -18.96 -33.72 8.92
N HIS A 271 -20.05 -32.98 8.65
CA HIS A 271 -20.80 -32.20 9.63
C HIS A 271 -19.93 -31.22 10.45
N ILE A 272 -19.01 -30.52 9.77
CA ILE A 272 -18.04 -29.64 10.42
C ILE A 272 -18.71 -28.46 11.12
N VAL A 273 -18.49 -28.33 12.42
CA VAL A 273 -18.87 -27.16 13.21
C VAL A 273 -17.64 -26.27 13.40
N PRO A 274 -17.71 -24.97 13.07
CA PRO A 274 -16.59 -24.05 13.28
C PRO A 274 -16.07 -24.08 14.71
N ALA A 275 -14.76 -24.20 14.88
CA ALA A 275 -14.11 -24.18 16.18
C ALA A 275 -13.16 -22.97 16.25
N ALA A 276 -13.13 -22.28 17.40
CA ALA A 276 -12.34 -21.06 17.56
C ALA A 276 -10.83 -21.25 17.30
N ASN A 277 -10.30 -22.45 17.57
CA ASN A 277 -8.85 -22.72 17.52
C ASN A 277 -8.42 -23.52 16.28
N ASN A 278 -9.35 -23.98 15.43
CA ASN A 278 -9.03 -24.77 14.24
C ASN A 278 -9.76 -24.24 13.02
N THR A 279 -9.00 -23.98 11.95
CA THR A 279 -9.60 -23.62 10.67
C THR A 279 -10.36 -24.80 10.07
N VAL A 280 -11.37 -24.55 9.24
CA VAL A 280 -12.20 -25.62 8.64
C VAL A 280 -11.36 -26.57 7.77
N LEU A 281 -10.37 -26.06 7.04
CA LEU A 281 -9.43 -26.91 6.30
C LEU A 281 -8.65 -27.84 7.23
N GLN A 282 -8.23 -27.36 8.41
CA GLN A 282 -7.49 -28.19 9.37
C GLN A 282 -8.38 -29.20 10.08
N GLN A 283 -9.64 -28.85 10.36
CA GLN A 283 -10.62 -29.80 10.89
C GLN A 283 -10.86 -30.94 9.90
N LEU A 284 -11.12 -30.60 8.63
CA LEU A 284 -11.27 -31.59 7.56
C LEU A 284 -10.03 -32.48 7.38
N ALA A 285 -8.83 -31.88 7.42
CA ALA A 285 -7.60 -32.65 7.32
C ALA A 285 -7.43 -33.62 8.50
N ALA A 286 -7.81 -33.21 9.72
CA ALA A 286 -7.75 -34.06 10.90
C ALA A 286 -8.79 -35.20 10.85
N ASP A 287 -10.01 -34.93 10.36
CA ASP A 287 -11.08 -35.93 10.30
C ASP A 287 -10.85 -36.96 9.19
N ILE A 288 -10.28 -36.54 8.05
CA ILE A 288 -10.03 -37.40 6.88
C ILE A 288 -8.68 -38.14 7.01
N PHE A 289 -7.60 -37.44 7.37
CA PHE A 289 -6.25 -38.01 7.34
C PHE A 289 -5.61 -38.20 8.73
N GLY A 290 -6.30 -37.78 9.80
CA GLY A 290 -5.70 -37.71 11.13
C GLY A 290 -4.66 -36.60 11.27
N ARG A 291 -4.12 -36.45 12.48
CA ARG A 291 -3.02 -35.52 12.78
C ARG A 291 -1.65 -36.09 12.38
N GLY A 292 -1.46 -36.29 11.08
CA GLY A 292 -0.23 -36.82 10.49
C GLY A 292 0.50 -35.82 9.61
N VAL A 293 1.38 -36.33 8.74
CA VAL A 293 2.18 -35.54 7.79
C VAL A 293 1.30 -34.62 6.93
N TYR A 294 0.13 -35.11 6.50
CA TYR A 294 -0.80 -34.33 5.68
C TYR A 294 -1.34 -33.10 6.42
N PHE A 295 -1.79 -33.24 7.66
CA PHE A 295 -2.32 -32.16 8.51
C PHE A 295 -1.28 -31.05 8.75
N TYR A 296 -0.08 -31.42 9.18
CA TYR A 296 1.01 -30.45 9.39
C TYR A 296 1.48 -29.83 8.08
N GLY A 297 1.63 -30.63 7.03
CA GLY A 297 1.98 -30.15 5.68
C GLY A 297 0.99 -29.12 5.17
N LEU A 298 -0.32 -29.38 5.30
CA LEU A 298 -1.37 -28.48 4.86
C LEU A 298 -1.27 -27.13 5.59
N SER A 299 -0.96 -27.14 6.88
CA SER A 299 -0.82 -25.93 7.69
C SER A 299 0.30 -25.01 7.17
N PHE A 300 1.49 -25.56 6.94
CA PHE A 300 2.63 -24.79 6.42
C PHE A 300 2.41 -24.34 4.97
N VAL A 301 1.81 -25.18 4.13
CA VAL A 301 1.50 -24.85 2.74
C VAL A 301 0.43 -23.75 2.66
N THR A 302 -0.59 -23.80 3.53
CA THR A 302 -1.62 -22.75 3.66
C THR A 302 -0.99 -21.42 4.09
N MET A 303 -0.10 -21.43 5.09
CA MET A 303 0.65 -20.24 5.48
C MET A 303 1.50 -19.68 4.34
N ALA A 304 2.19 -20.56 3.60
CA ALA A 304 3.05 -20.14 2.49
C ALA A 304 2.25 -19.51 1.34
N ILE A 305 1.13 -20.12 0.90
CA ILE A 305 0.31 -19.53 -0.17
C ILE A 305 -0.33 -18.20 0.27
N LEU A 306 -0.74 -18.07 1.54
CA LEU A 306 -1.30 -16.82 2.07
C LEU A 306 -0.23 -15.72 2.23
N ALA A 307 1.01 -16.08 2.55
CA ALA A 307 2.12 -15.11 2.51
C ALA A 307 2.40 -14.62 1.07
N ILE A 308 2.28 -15.50 0.07
CA ILE A 308 2.40 -15.13 -1.34
C ILE A 308 1.20 -14.26 -1.79
N ALA A 309 -0.01 -14.54 -1.30
CA ALA A 309 -1.18 -13.67 -1.50
C ALA A 309 -0.91 -12.25 -1.00
N ALA A 310 -0.40 -12.10 0.23
CA ALA A 310 0.00 -10.81 0.78
C ALA A 310 1.11 -10.13 -0.07
N ASN A 311 2.03 -10.90 -0.64
CA ASN A 311 3.05 -10.39 -1.56
C ASN A 311 2.44 -9.75 -2.82
N THR A 312 1.31 -10.28 -3.31
CA THR A 312 0.58 -9.71 -4.47
C THR A 312 0.17 -8.26 -4.19
N SER A 313 -0.28 -7.96 -2.98
CA SER A 313 -0.60 -6.59 -2.56
C SER A 313 0.63 -5.69 -2.40
N PHE A 314 1.75 -6.24 -1.92
CA PHE A 314 3.03 -5.51 -1.87
C PHE A 314 3.56 -5.16 -3.26
N ALA A 315 3.18 -5.89 -4.30
CA ALA A 315 3.43 -5.51 -5.68
C ALA A 315 2.36 -4.54 -6.23
N GLY A 316 1.08 -4.77 -5.94
CA GLY A 316 -0.06 -4.04 -6.51
C GLY A 316 -0.30 -2.65 -5.94
N PHE A 317 -0.26 -2.47 -4.61
CA PHE A 317 -0.52 -1.19 -3.95
C PHE A 317 0.48 -0.09 -4.34
N PRO A 318 1.81 -0.34 -4.35
CA PRO A 318 2.76 0.71 -4.69
C PRO A 318 2.65 1.12 -6.17
N LEU A 319 2.33 0.16 -7.05
CA LEU A 319 2.05 0.45 -8.46
C LEU A 319 0.81 1.33 -8.61
N LEU A 320 -0.32 0.94 -8.01
CA LEU A 320 -1.58 1.70 -8.09
C LEU A 320 -1.43 3.11 -7.50
N SER A 321 -0.83 3.23 -6.31
CA SER A 321 -0.60 4.53 -5.67
C SER A 321 0.30 5.44 -6.51
N SER A 322 1.29 4.88 -7.22
CA SER A 322 2.11 5.66 -8.15
C SER A 322 1.30 6.16 -9.36
N ILE A 323 0.40 5.34 -9.91
CA ILE A 323 -0.49 5.73 -11.02
C ILE A 323 -1.43 6.85 -10.57
N MET A 324 -2.03 6.70 -9.38
CA MET A 324 -2.91 7.73 -8.80
C MET A 324 -2.16 9.02 -8.45
N ALA A 325 -0.89 8.93 -8.03
CA ALA A 325 -0.04 10.09 -7.79
C ALA A 325 0.32 10.82 -9.09
N ARG A 326 0.51 10.12 -10.22
CA ARG A 326 0.70 10.75 -11.55
C ARG A 326 -0.54 11.55 -11.95
N ASP A 327 -1.72 11.02 -11.64
CA ASP A 327 -3.00 11.68 -11.85
C ASP A 327 -3.31 12.77 -10.79
N GLN A 328 -2.35 13.09 -9.91
CA GLN A 328 -2.42 14.11 -8.86
C GLN A 328 -3.46 13.84 -7.76
N TRP A 329 -3.92 12.58 -7.61
CA TRP A 329 -4.83 12.18 -6.54
C TRP A 329 -4.12 11.81 -5.24
N MET A 330 -2.83 11.47 -5.31
CA MET A 330 -2.00 11.09 -4.16
C MET A 330 -0.77 11.98 -4.01
N PRO A 331 -0.11 12.00 -2.83
CA PRO A 331 1.12 12.75 -2.61
C PRO A 331 2.21 12.40 -3.63
N ARG A 332 3.00 13.39 -4.06
CA ARG A 332 4.06 13.16 -5.08
C ARG A 332 5.14 12.17 -4.61
N MET A 333 5.26 11.92 -3.31
CA MET A 333 6.17 10.90 -2.75
C MET A 333 5.90 9.48 -3.26
N PHE A 334 4.70 9.17 -3.75
CA PHE A 334 4.42 7.86 -4.34
C PHE A 334 4.94 7.72 -5.78
N LEU A 335 5.44 8.80 -6.39
CA LEU A 335 6.08 8.77 -7.71
C LEU A 335 7.54 8.34 -7.63
N SER A 336 8.21 8.57 -6.51
CA SER A 336 9.62 8.28 -6.36
C SER A 336 9.85 6.76 -6.31
N ARG A 337 10.57 6.24 -7.30
CA ARG A 337 11.20 4.91 -7.22
C ARG A 337 12.49 5.05 -6.43
N GLY A 338 12.71 4.19 -5.44
CA GLY A 338 13.97 4.17 -4.70
C GLY A 338 15.11 3.56 -5.52
N ASP A 339 16.31 3.49 -4.94
CA ASP A 339 17.54 2.95 -5.56
C ASP A 339 17.43 1.52 -6.12
N ARG A 340 16.37 0.79 -5.75
CA ARG A 340 16.06 -0.57 -6.23
C ARG A 340 14.92 -0.63 -7.24
N LEU A 341 14.51 0.51 -7.79
CA LEU A 341 13.39 0.63 -8.75
C LEU A 341 12.02 0.24 -8.18
N VAL A 342 11.92 0.15 -6.85
CA VAL A 342 10.67 -0.15 -6.14
C VAL A 342 10.08 1.14 -5.57
N TYR A 343 8.75 1.24 -5.58
CA TYR A 343 7.99 2.33 -4.94
C TYR A 343 7.98 2.17 -3.42
N GLN A 344 9.11 2.49 -2.78
CA GLN A 344 9.38 2.25 -1.35
C GLN A 344 8.31 2.82 -0.42
N ASN A 345 7.87 4.06 -0.67
CA ASN A 345 6.84 4.71 0.14
C ASN A 345 5.50 3.94 0.13
N GLY A 346 5.13 3.36 -1.02
CA GLY A 346 3.95 2.52 -1.14
C GLY A 346 4.04 1.27 -0.26
N ILE A 347 5.18 0.59 -0.27
CA ILE A 347 5.40 -0.63 0.53
C ILE A 347 5.36 -0.31 2.03
N ILE A 348 6.05 0.74 2.46
CA ILE A 348 6.13 1.12 3.87
C ILE A 348 4.72 1.46 4.39
N ILE A 349 3.98 2.29 3.65
CA ILE A 349 2.62 2.70 4.06
C ILE A 349 1.67 1.51 4.09
N LEU A 350 1.72 0.64 3.08
CA LEU A 350 0.93 -0.61 3.08
C LEU A 350 1.25 -1.47 4.30
N GLY A 351 2.53 -1.76 4.56
CA GLY A 351 2.95 -2.60 5.67
C GLY A 351 2.57 -2.02 7.03
N LEU A 352 2.78 -0.72 7.25
CA LEU A 352 2.39 -0.04 8.49
C LEU A 352 0.87 -0.06 8.70
N THR A 353 0.09 0.19 7.64
CA THR A 353 -1.37 0.20 7.74
C THR A 353 -1.92 -1.22 7.96
N ALA A 354 -1.35 -2.24 7.32
CA ALA A 354 -1.72 -3.63 7.56
C ALA A 354 -1.37 -4.07 8.99
N ILE A 355 -0.19 -3.73 9.50
CA ILE A 355 0.20 -3.98 10.91
C ILE A 355 -0.77 -3.30 11.86
N PHE A 356 -1.11 -2.04 11.60
CA PHE A 356 -2.06 -1.28 12.40
C PHE A 356 -3.43 -1.97 12.47
N LEU A 357 -3.97 -2.44 11.34
CA LEU A 357 -5.21 -3.20 11.31
C LEU A 357 -5.11 -4.53 12.08
N ILE A 358 -4.03 -5.30 11.88
CA ILE A 358 -3.82 -6.56 12.60
C ILE A 358 -3.82 -6.33 14.13
N VAL A 359 -3.17 -5.28 14.61
CA VAL A 359 -3.10 -4.95 16.04
C VAL A 359 -4.48 -4.55 16.59
N ILE A 360 -5.23 -3.71 15.87
CA ILE A 360 -6.57 -3.28 16.30
C ILE A 360 -7.54 -4.45 16.38
N PHE A 361 -7.52 -5.33 15.38
CA PHE A 361 -8.40 -6.49 15.31
C PHE A 361 -7.84 -7.72 16.05
N GLN A 362 -6.74 -7.56 16.80
CA GLN A 362 -6.09 -8.60 17.59
C GLN A 362 -5.75 -9.89 16.80
N GLY A 363 -5.46 -9.75 15.51
CA GLY A 363 -5.19 -10.91 14.65
C GLY A 363 -6.39 -11.85 14.50
N ASN A 364 -7.62 -11.34 14.56
CA ASN A 364 -8.82 -12.11 14.27
C ASN A 364 -9.24 -11.95 12.80
N THR A 365 -9.17 -13.03 12.02
CA THR A 365 -9.54 -13.04 10.61
C THR A 365 -11.01 -12.72 10.36
N THR A 366 -11.92 -13.25 11.19
CA THR A 366 -13.36 -13.13 11.04
C THR A 366 -13.83 -11.68 11.15
N ASN A 367 -13.10 -10.84 11.90
CA ASN A 367 -13.41 -9.40 11.98
C ASN A 367 -12.82 -8.59 10.80
N LEU A 368 -11.77 -9.10 10.15
CA LEU A 368 -11.10 -8.42 9.03
C LEU A 368 -11.78 -8.71 7.68
N ILE A 369 -12.23 -9.96 7.46
CA ILE A 369 -12.81 -10.44 6.19
C ILE A 369 -14.07 -9.65 5.75
N PRO A 370 -15.01 -9.25 6.64
CA PRO A 370 -16.14 -8.38 6.29
C PRO A 370 -15.75 -7.09 5.56
N LEU A 371 -14.63 -6.48 5.95
CA LEU A 371 -14.16 -5.21 5.40
C LEU A 371 -13.65 -5.40 3.97
N TYR A 372 -13.06 -6.56 3.71
CA TYR A 372 -12.33 -6.89 2.49
C TYR A 372 -13.25 -7.04 1.28
N ALA A 373 -14.39 -7.73 1.43
CA ALA A 373 -15.35 -7.95 0.34
C ALA A 373 -15.87 -6.64 -0.27
N ILE A 374 -16.10 -5.60 0.53
CA ILE A 374 -16.71 -4.34 0.07
C ILE A 374 -15.83 -3.64 -0.98
N GLY A 375 -14.52 -3.57 -0.74
CA GLY A 375 -13.56 -2.91 -1.65
C GLY A 375 -13.49 -3.61 -3.01
N VAL A 376 -13.30 -4.93 -2.99
CA VAL A 376 -13.20 -5.76 -4.19
C VAL A 376 -14.47 -5.67 -5.02
N TYR A 377 -15.63 -5.91 -4.42
CA TYR A 377 -16.90 -5.95 -5.16
C TYR A 377 -17.28 -4.59 -5.74
N MET A 378 -16.93 -3.49 -5.07
CA MET A 378 -17.10 -2.15 -5.63
C MET A 378 -16.19 -1.92 -6.84
N SER A 379 -14.95 -2.43 -6.81
CA SER A 379 -14.07 -2.42 -7.99
C SER A 379 -14.66 -3.25 -9.13
N PHE A 380 -15.28 -4.40 -8.83
CA PHE A 380 -15.96 -5.25 -9.82
C PHE A 380 -17.15 -4.53 -10.44
N THR A 381 -17.99 -3.87 -9.63
CA THR A 381 -19.12 -3.08 -10.11
C THR A 381 -18.66 -2.02 -11.11
N ILE A 382 -17.61 -1.28 -10.77
CA ILE A 382 -17.06 -0.23 -11.65
C ILE A 382 -16.48 -0.83 -12.94
N ALA A 383 -15.74 -1.94 -12.84
CA ALA A 383 -15.16 -2.61 -13.99
C ALA A 383 -16.22 -3.18 -14.94
N MET A 384 -17.26 -3.81 -14.40
CA MET A 384 -18.38 -4.40 -15.18
C MET A 384 -19.25 -3.33 -15.82
N LEU A 385 -19.57 -2.26 -15.09
CA LEU A 385 -20.30 -1.12 -15.63
C LEU A 385 -19.50 -0.43 -16.75
N SER A 386 -18.18 -0.30 -16.55
CA SER A 386 -17.28 0.24 -17.57
C SER A 386 -17.22 -0.61 -18.83
N LEU A 387 -17.26 -1.95 -18.71
CA LEU A 387 -17.35 -2.86 -19.85
C LEU A 387 -18.64 -2.62 -20.65
N ALA A 388 -19.79 -2.49 -19.98
CA ALA A 388 -21.07 -2.20 -20.62
C ALA A 388 -21.03 -0.85 -21.34
N VAL A 389 -20.56 0.21 -20.68
CA VAL A 389 -20.48 1.57 -21.24
C VAL A 389 -19.53 1.64 -22.43
N LYS A 390 -18.34 1.02 -22.34
CA LYS A 390 -17.37 0.98 -23.46
C LYS A 390 -17.96 0.28 -24.67
N THR A 391 -18.59 -0.87 -24.44
CA THR A 391 -19.21 -1.65 -25.53
C THR A 391 -20.37 -0.88 -26.15
N TRP A 392 -21.18 -0.17 -25.37
CA TRP A 392 -22.24 0.69 -25.88
C TRP A 392 -21.71 1.81 -26.76
N ARG A 393 -20.65 2.52 -26.33
CA ARG A 393 -20.00 3.57 -27.12
C ARG A 393 -19.42 3.04 -28.43
N ASN A 394 -18.84 1.84 -28.40
CA ASN A 394 -18.19 1.21 -29.56
C ASN A 394 -19.11 0.24 -30.33
N ARG A 395 -20.41 0.25 -30.07
CA ARG A 395 -21.36 -0.75 -30.60
C ARG A 395 -21.39 -0.85 -32.12
N LYS A 396 -21.02 0.23 -32.82
CA LYS A 396 -20.97 0.28 -34.29
C LYS A 396 -19.81 -0.55 -34.89
N GLN A 397 -18.79 -0.88 -34.10
CA GLN A 397 -17.59 -1.62 -34.53
C GLN A 397 -17.70 -3.13 -34.25
N ILE A 398 -18.75 -3.57 -33.55
CA ILE A 398 -18.95 -4.94 -33.09
C ILE A 398 -20.30 -5.42 -33.63
N SER A 399 -20.42 -6.70 -33.96
CA SER A 399 -21.69 -7.25 -34.45
C SER A 399 -22.84 -6.98 -33.44
N PRO A 400 -24.06 -6.64 -33.91
CA PRO A 400 -25.16 -6.22 -33.03
C PRO A 400 -25.46 -7.22 -31.90
N VAL A 401 -25.52 -8.51 -32.23
CA VAL A 401 -25.78 -9.60 -31.27
C VAL A 401 -24.69 -9.66 -30.20
N LYS A 402 -23.41 -9.59 -30.61
CA LYS A 402 -22.28 -9.67 -29.69
C LYS A 402 -22.18 -8.44 -28.78
N SER A 403 -22.48 -7.25 -29.31
CA SER A 403 -22.56 -6.02 -28.53
C SER A 403 -23.61 -6.13 -27.44
N TRP A 404 -24.82 -6.55 -27.77
CA TRP A 404 -25.91 -6.71 -26.80
C TRP A 404 -25.60 -7.75 -25.72
N LEU A 405 -24.99 -8.88 -26.08
CA LEU A 405 -24.57 -9.89 -25.12
C LEU A 405 -23.54 -9.34 -24.12
N ILE A 406 -22.51 -8.62 -24.59
CA ILE A 406 -21.48 -8.06 -23.70
C ILE A 406 -22.06 -6.94 -22.84
N ILE A 407 -22.97 -6.12 -23.37
CA ILE A 407 -23.67 -5.09 -22.60
C ILE A 407 -24.53 -5.74 -21.51
N ALA A 408 -25.33 -6.76 -21.87
CA ALA A 408 -26.17 -7.48 -20.92
C ALA A 408 -25.32 -8.11 -19.81
N MET A 409 -24.22 -8.77 -20.15
CA MET A 409 -23.28 -9.33 -19.18
C MET A 409 -22.67 -8.24 -18.28
N GLY A 410 -22.19 -7.13 -18.86
CA GLY A 410 -21.63 -6.03 -18.07
C GLY A 410 -22.65 -5.42 -17.11
N SER A 411 -23.88 -5.19 -17.57
CA SER A 411 -24.96 -4.65 -16.75
C SER A 411 -25.41 -5.61 -15.66
N VAL A 412 -25.66 -6.89 -15.98
CA VAL A 412 -26.03 -7.92 -15.00
C VAL A 412 -24.91 -8.11 -13.98
N GLY A 413 -23.66 -8.13 -14.42
CA GLY A 413 -22.49 -8.21 -13.54
C GLY A 413 -22.36 -7.03 -12.60
N ALA A 414 -22.54 -5.82 -13.12
CA ALA A 414 -22.54 -4.60 -12.30
C ALA A 414 -23.65 -4.64 -11.26
N THR A 415 -24.87 -5.06 -11.64
CA THR A 415 -25.99 -5.19 -10.71
C THR A 415 -25.74 -6.25 -9.65
N LEU A 416 -25.30 -7.45 -10.04
CA LEU A 416 -25.01 -8.54 -9.09
C LEU A 416 -23.95 -8.12 -8.07
N THR A 417 -22.84 -7.57 -8.54
CA THR A 417 -21.75 -7.12 -7.66
C THR A 417 -22.16 -5.94 -6.78
N ALA A 418 -22.97 -5.00 -7.29
CA ALA A 418 -23.51 -3.91 -6.50
C ALA A 418 -24.47 -4.41 -5.40
N ILE A 419 -25.27 -5.43 -5.69
CA ILE A 419 -26.11 -6.11 -4.68
C ILE A 419 -25.21 -6.74 -3.61
N VAL A 420 -24.11 -7.40 -3.98
CA VAL A 420 -23.16 -7.95 -2.99
C VAL A 420 -22.58 -6.84 -2.11
N VAL A 421 -22.18 -5.69 -2.68
CA VAL A 421 -21.70 -4.53 -1.90
C VAL A 421 -22.77 -4.07 -0.91
N LEU A 422 -24.02 -3.88 -1.37
CA LEU A 422 -25.10 -3.39 -0.54
C LEU A 422 -25.46 -4.38 0.57
N VAL A 423 -25.59 -5.66 0.24
CA VAL A 423 -25.85 -6.73 1.21
C VAL A 423 -24.73 -6.78 2.24
N SER A 424 -23.47 -6.70 1.82
CA SER A 424 -22.32 -6.71 2.74
C SER A 424 -22.33 -5.49 3.67
N LEU A 425 -22.63 -4.31 3.13
CA LEU A 425 -22.69 -3.08 3.91
C LEU A 425 -23.81 -3.10 4.96
N VAL A 426 -24.99 -3.62 4.60
CA VAL A 426 -26.16 -3.68 5.48
C VAL A 426 -26.05 -4.80 6.50
N THR A 427 -25.75 -6.03 6.07
CA THR A 427 -25.76 -7.21 6.95
C THR A 427 -24.61 -7.23 7.94
N LYS A 428 -23.46 -6.65 7.56
CA LYS A 428 -22.24 -6.63 8.37
C LYS A 428 -21.93 -5.25 8.97
N PHE A 429 -22.89 -4.34 8.95
CA PHE A 429 -22.68 -3.00 9.50
C PHE A 429 -22.21 -3.05 10.95
N THR A 430 -22.79 -3.94 11.76
CA THR A 430 -22.43 -4.14 13.17
C THR A 430 -21.12 -4.90 13.39
N GLU A 431 -20.59 -5.58 12.36
CA GLU A 431 -19.35 -6.37 12.44
C GLU A 431 -18.11 -5.61 11.98
N GLY A 432 -18.26 -4.34 11.60
CA GLY A 432 -17.16 -3.49 11.19
C GLY A 432 -17.28 -2.93 9.78
N ALA A 433 -18.24 -3.37 8.94
CA ALA A 433 -18.41 -2.82 7.58
C ALA A 433 -18.59 -1.29 7.55
N TRP A 434 -19.08 -0.71 8.65
CA TRP A 434 -19.15 0.74 8.85
C TRP A 434 -17.78 1.44 8.69
N ILE A 435 -16.68 0.77 9.02
CA ILE A 435 -15.32 1.32 8.89
C ILE A 435 -15.04 1.62 7.42
N VAL A 436 -15.34 0.70 6.50
CA VAL A 436 -15.16 0.94 5.06
C VAL A 436 -16.09 2.06 4.59
N ALA A 437 -17.33 2.08 5.09
CA ALA A 437 -18.32 3.12 4.79
C ALA A 437 -17.84 4.54 5.16
N VAL A 438 -16.98 4.67 6.18
CA VAL A 438 -16.40 5.94 6.64
C VAL A 438 -15.05 6.23 5.98
N VAL A 439 -14.14 5.26 5.98
CA VAL A 439 -12.77 5.40 5.47
C VAL A 439 -12.76 5.70 3.98
N LEU A 440 -13.62 5.06 3.20
CA LEU A 440 -13.65 5.25 1.74
C LEU A 440 -14.03 6.70 1.35
N PRO A 441 -15.15 7.30 1.83
CA PRO A 441 -15.41 8.72 1.62
C PRO A 441 -14.30 9.64 2.14
N LEU A 442 -13.72 9.34 3.30
CA LEU A 442 -12.63 10.13 3.87
C LEU A 442 -11.41 10.15 2.94
N LEU A 443 -11.00 9.00 2.42
CA LEU A 443 -9.91 8.87 1.44
C LEU A 443 -10.23 9.67 0.17
N ILE A 444 -11.45 9.56 -0.36
CA ILE A 444 -11.88 10.30 -1.56
C ILE A 444 -11.81 11.82 -1.32
N VAL A 445 -12.28 12.29 -0.16
CA VAL A 445 -12.21 13.72 0.21
C VAL A 445 -10.75 14.17 0.34
N GLY A 446 -9.89 13.36 0.97
CA GLY A 446 -8.46 13.60 1.09
C GLY A 446 -7.78 13.73 -0.28
N MET A 447 -8.00 12.76 -1.17
CA MET A 447 -7.46 12.78 -2.53
C MET A 447 -7.95 14.00 -3.33
N ARG A 448 -9.23 14.37 -3.19
CA ARG A 448 -9.78 15.61 -3.79
C ARG A 448 -9.16 16.88 -3.22
N ARG A 449 -8.83 16.92 -1.93
CA ARG A 449 -8.12 18.07 -1.31
C ARG A 449 -6.69 18.17 -1.85
N ILE A 450 -5.97 17.05 -1.95
CA ILE A 450 -4.62 17.00 -2.52
C ILE A 450 -4.61 17.55 -3.95
N ARG A 451 -5.51 17.05 -4.80
CA ARG A 451 -5.61 17.51 -6.20
C ARG A 451 -5.93 19.01 -6.31
N ARG A 452 -6.83 19.52 -5.47
CA ARG A 452 -7.16 20.95 -5.43
C ARG A 452 -5.95 21.78 -5.00
N HIS A 453 -5.22 21.35 -3.98
CA HIS A 453 -4.01 22.03 -3.54
C HIS A 453 -2.95 22.07 -4.65
N TYR A 454 -2.68 20.96 -5.34
CA TYR A 454 -1.72 20.95 -6.43
C TYR A 454 -2.12 21.84 -7.60
N ARG A 455 -3.41 21.93 -7.92
CA ARG A 455 -3.90 22.86 -8.95
C ARG A 455 -3.72 24.31 -8.52
N ALA A 456 -4.10 24.65 -7.29
CA ALA A 456 -3.90 26.00 -6.76
C ALA A 456 -2.42 26.43 -6.81
N VAL A 457 -1.49 25.57 -6.39
CA VAL A 457 -0.05 25.84 -6.48
C VAL A 457 0.43 25.94 -7.93
N ALA A 458 -0.05 25.07 -8.81
CA ALA A 458 0.32 25.13 -10.22
C ALA A 458 -0.20 26.41 -10.91
N ASP A 459 -1.39 26.88 -10.53
CA ASP A 459 -1.98 28.11 -11.04
C ASP A 459 -1.25 29.36 -10.50
N GLU A 460 -0.86 29.36 -9.21
CA GLU A 460 -0.08 30.44 -8.59
C GLU A 460 1.33 30.57 -9.18
N LEU A 461 1.98 29.45 -9.49
CA LEU A 461 3.33 29.43 -10.07
C LEU A 461 3.34 29.53 -11.61
N ARG A 462 2.17 29.63 -12.25
CA ARG A 462 2.09 29.62 -13.71
C ARG A 462 2.56 30.94 -14.29
N VAL A 463 3.71 30.92 -14.97
CA VAL A 463 4.17 32.07 -15.75
C VAL A 463 3.32 32.17 -17.02
N THR A 464 2.42 33.16 -17.08
CA THR A 464 1.58 33.42 -18.26
C THR A 464 2.26 34.31 -19.28
N ASP A 465 3.15 35.19 -18.83
CA ASP A 465 3.92 36.10 -19.66
C ASP A 465 5.40 35.70 -19.66
N LEU A 466 5.84 35.08 -20.75
CA LEU A 466 7.23 34.63 -20.93
C LEU A 466 8.18 35.78 -21.32
N SER A 467 7.68 37.01 -21.48
CA SER A 467 8.52 38.19 -21.70
C SER A 467 9.23 38.67 -20.42
N ILE A 468 8.72 38.29 -19.25
CA ILE A 468 9.31 38.60 -17.94
C ILE A 468 10.62 37.80 -17.81
N LYS A 469 11.75 38.49 -17.86
CA LYS A 469 13.08 37.90 -17.71
C LYS A 469 13.59 38.01 -16.27
N PRO A 470 14.39 37.04 -15.80
CA PRO A 470 15.12 37.19 -14.55
C PRO A 470 16.02 38.44 -14.60
N VAL A 471 16.02 39.22 -13.52
CA VAL A 471 16.88 40.39 -13.34
C VAL A 471 17.85 40.17 -12.18
N PRO A 472 19.09 40.69 -12.24
CA PRO A 472 20.03 40.62 -11.13
C PRO A 472 19.45 41.30 -9.89
N MET A 473 19.54 40.65 -8.73
CA MET A 473 19.18 41.23 -7.44
C MET A 473 20.45 41.68 -6.71
N ARG A 474 20.43 42.86 -6.09
CA ARG A 474 21.47 43.26 -5.14
C ARG A 474 21.29 42.50 -3.84
N VAL A 475 22.40 42.07 -3.25
CA VAL A 475 22.42 41.19 -2.08
C VAL A 475 23.38 41.76 -1.04
N VAL A 476 22.92 41.84 0.21
CA VAL A 476 23.77 42.11 1.38
C VAL A 476 24.00 40.79 2.10
N ALA A 477 25.26 40.37 2.23
CA ALA A 477 25.61 39.15 2.93
C ALA A 477 25.90 39.42 4.41
N VAL A 478 25.23 38.70 5.32
CA VAL A 478 25.55 38.72 6.76
C VAL A 478 26.19 37.39 7.14
N VAL A 479 27.39 37.44 7.72
CA VAL A 479 28.14 36.24 8.12
C VAL A 479 28.34 36.25 9.64
N PRO A 480 27.63 35.41 10.40
CA PRO A 480 27.87 35.27 11.83
C PRO A 480 29.25 34.64 12.08
N ILE A 481 30.11 35.35 12.81
CA ILE A 481 31.46 34.90 13.15
C ILE A 481 31.71 34.98 14.66
N ASN A 482 32.37 33.96 15.21
CA ASN A 482 32.75 33.94 16.63
C ASN A 482 34.25 34.25 16.85
N SER A 483 35.08 34.02 15.84
CA SER A 483 36.54 34.19 15.93
C SER A 483 37.12 34.33 14.53
N ILE A 484 38.28 34.98 14.38
CA ILE A 484 39.02 34.97 13.11
C ILE A 484 39.76 33.64 13.01
N ASN A 485 39.24 32.72 12.19
CA ASN A 485 39.82 31.39 11.93
C ASN A 485 39.64 31.00 10.45
N ARG A 486 40.20 29.87 10.03
CA ARG A 486 40.12 29.41 8.62
C ARG A 486 38.69 29.27 8.11
N LEU A 487 37.77 28.77 8.94
CA LEU A 487 36.34 28.64 8.60
C LEU A 487 35.73 30.02 8.31
N SER A 488 35.97 31.00 9.18
CA SER A 488 35.46 32.36 9.05
C SER A 488 36.07 33.08 7.86
N ILE A 489 37.37 32.91 7.60
CA ILE A 489 38.06 33.49 6.44
C ILE A 489 37.47 32.93 5.14
N ASP A 490 37.40 31.61 5.00
CA ASP A 490 36.86 30.98 3.78
C ASP A 490 35.39 31.36 3.55
N THR A 491 34.61 31.49 4.62
CA THR A 491 33.20 31.92 4.54
C THR A 491 33.07 33.37 4.10
N LEU A 492 33.91 34.27 4.62
CA LEU A 492 33.94 35.69 4.21
C LEU A 492 34.44 35.85 2.77
N SER A 493 35.46 35.09 2.36
CA SER A 493 35.93 35.07 0.97
C SER A 493 34.84 34.60 0.01
N TYR A 494 34.05 33.60 0.41
CA TYR A 494 32.89 33.16 -0.37
C TYR A 494 31.80 34.24 -0.42
N ALA A 495 31.51 34.91 0.71
CA ALA A 495 30.55 36.01 0.77
C ALA A 495 30.89 37.15 -0.21
N LEU A 496 32.17 37.54 -0.31
CA LEU A 496 32.66 38.57 -1.24
C LEU A 496 32.46 38.23 -2.73
N SER A 497 32.24 36.96 -3.05
CA SER A 497 31.93 36.52 -4.42
C SER A 497 30.43 36.61 -4.77
N LEU A 498 29.57 36.74 -3.76
CA LEU A 498 28.11 36.69 -3.90
C LEU A 498 27.41 38.03 -3.62
N ALA A 499 28.05 38.91 -2.84
CA ALA A 499 27.47 40.16 -2.38
C ALA A 499 28.43 41.33 -2.57
N ASP A 500 27.88 42.49 -2.90
CA ASP A 500 28.62 43.74 -3.01
C ASP A 500 29.02 44.28 -1.63
N GLU A 501 28.17 44.04 -0.63
CA GLU A 501 28.40 44.39 0.78
C GLU A 501 28.32 43.15 1.68
N VAL A 502 29.35 42.97 2.52
CA VAL A 502 29.44 41.86 3.47
C VAL A 502 29.49 42.41 4.89
N ILE A 503 28.62 41.94 5.77
CA ILE A 503 28.59 42.28 7.19
C ILE A 503 29.06 41.08 7.99
N ALA A 504 30.24 41.19 8.58
CA ALA A 504 30.74 40.25 9.56
C ALA A 504 30.06 40.52 10.92
N LEU A 505 29.17 39.64 11.34
CA LEU A 505 28.38 39.82 12.56
C LEU A 505 29.00 39.06 13.72
N HIS A 506 29.49 39.79 14.72
CA HIS A 506 30.04 39.23 15.95
C HIS A 506 29.17 39.60 17.15
N VAL A 507 28.67 38.60 17.87
CA VAL A 507 27.82 38.82 19.05
C VAL A 507 28.65 38.63 20.31
N VAL A 508 28.66 39.65 21.17
CA VAL A 508 29.54 39.71 22.34
C VAL A 508 28.73 39.77 23.62
N ARG A 509 29.18 39.04 24.64
CA ARG A 509 28.52 38.97 25.97
C ARG A 509 29.04 40.00 26.98
N SER A 510 30.21 40.57 26.74
CA SER A 510 30.92 41.48 27.64
C SER A 510 31.81 42.43 26.84
N ILE A 511 32.10 43.62 27.39
CA ILE A 511 32.78 44.69 26.66
C ILE A 511 34.24 44.30 26.31
N GLU A 512 34.95 43.65 27.23
CA GLU A 512 36.37 43.27 27.08
C GLU A 512 36.64 42.30 25.90
N PRO A 513 35.98 41.13 25.76
CA PRO A 513 36.19 40.25 24.61
C PRO A 513 35.82 40.91 23.26
N GLY A 514 34.85 41.82 23.27
CA GLY A 514 34.43 42.55 22.08
C GLY A 514 35.50 43.53 21.60
N GLN A 515 36.13 44.25 22.53
CA GLN A 515 37.26 45.13 22.23
C GLN A 515 38.46 44.33 21.70
N GLN A 516 38.81 43.21 22.35
CA GLN A 516 39.89 42.34 21.87
C GLN A 516 39.64 41.79 20.46
N PHE A 517 38.39 41.40 20.15
CA PHE A 517 38.03 40.96 18.81
C PHE A 517 38.13 42.11 17.79
N ALA A 518 37.63 43.30 18.12
CA ALA A 518 37.69 44.48 17.26
C ALA A 518 39.14 44.93 16.98
N GLU A 519 40.02 44.91 17.99
CA GLU A 519 41.45 45.19 17.80
C GLU A 519 42.13 44.16 16.87
N ARG A 520 41.82 42.87 17.06
CA ARG A 520 42.32 41.81 16.18
C ARG A 520 41.79 41.95 14.76
N TRP A 521 40.54 42.37 14.60
CA TRP A 521 39.93 42.63 13.31
C TRP A 521 40.62 43.79 12.59
N GLN A 522 40.88 44.89 13.31
CA GLN A 522 41.59 46.04 12.77
C GLN A 522 43.03 45.71 12.36
N LYS A 523 43.73 44.86 13.14
CA LYS A 523 45.06 44.37 12.78
C LYS A 523 45.04 43.43 11.57
N TRP A 524 43.97 42.66 11.41
CA TRP A 524 43.82 41.73 10.29
C TRP A 524 43.52 42.46 8.97
N ASP A 525 42.84 43.62 9.05
CA ASP A 525 42.54 44.54 7.94
C ASP A 525 41.96 43.83 6.70
N PRO A 526 40.75 43.24 6.80
CA PRO A 526 40.13 42.53 5.69
C PRO A 526 39.66 43.47 4.57
N ASP A 527 39.24 42.89 3.43
CA ASP A 527 38.70 43.62 2.28
C ASP A 527 37.71 44.73 2.71
N PRO A 528 37.82 45.97 2.19
CA PRO A 528 36.99 47.10 2.60
C PRO A 528 35.48 46.88 2.47
N ARG A 529 35.05 45.92 1.64
CA ARG A 529 33.64 45.54 1.50
C ARG A 529 33.09 44.77 2.71
N ILE A 530 33.98 44.28 3.60
CA ILE A 530 33.60 43.56 4.82
C ILE A 530 33.50 44.55 6.00
N LYS A 531 32.27 44.90 6.38
CA LYS A 531 31.98 45.73 7.55
C LYS A 531 31.81 44.85 8.79
N LEU A 532 32.47 45.20 9.89
CA LEU A 532 32.29 44.51 11.17
C LEU A 532 31.09 45.10 11.93
N ALA A 533 30.14 44.25 12.30
CA ALA A 533 29.04 44.57 13.20
C ALA A 533 29.21 43.83 14.53
N VAL A 534 29.46 44.58 15.60
CA VAL A 534 29.60 44.02 16.96
C VAL A 534 28.29 44.27 17.72
N VAL A 535 27.55 43.21 18.04
CA VAL A 535 26.25 43.31 18.72
C VAL A 535 26.38 42.80 20.16
N PRO A 536 26.22 43.68 21.17
CA PRO A 536 26.25 43.25 22.55
C PRO A 536 24.96 42.50 22.93
N THR A 537 25.08 41.47 23.76
CA THR A 537 23.93 40.75 24.34
C THR A 537 24.10 40.58 25.84
N GLN A 538 23.06 40.95 26.60
CA GLN A 538 22.97 40.69 28.05
C GLN A 538 22.41 39.29 28.35
N TYR A 539 21.95 38.56 27.33
CA TYR A 539 21.31 37.27 27.46
C TYR A 539 22.25 36.13 27.09
N ARG A 540 22.02 34.93 27.66
CA ARG A 540 22.80 33.71 27.31
C ARG A 540 22.66 33.30 25.85
N SER A 541 21.54 33.64 25.21
CA SER A 541 21.26 33.30 23.81
C SER A 541 21.98 34.25 22.85
N VAL A 542 22.77 33.65 21.94
CA VAL A 542 23.44 34.33 20.82
C VAL A 542 22.53 34.41 19.59
N VAL A 543 21.58 33.48 19.47
CA VAL A 543 20.65 33.36 18.33
C VAL A 543 19.72 34.57 18.22
N ARG A 544 19.09 35.00 19.33
CA ARG A 544 18.15 36.13 19.33
C ARG A 544 18.78 37.45 18.82
N PRO A 545 19.98 37.86 19.29
CA PRO A 545 20.68 39.03 18.74
C PRO A 545 20.97 38.91 17.25
N ILE A 546 21.41 37.74 16.77
CA ILE A 546 21.69 37.51 15.35
C ILE A 546 20.43 37.69 14.52
N VAL A 547 19.33 37.02 14.92
CA VAL A 547 18.04 37.11 14.22
C VAL A 547 17.56 38.56 14.19
N ARG A 548 17.56 39.26 15.32
CA ARG A 548 17.14 40.67 15.38
C ARG A 548 18.00 41.57 14.48
N TYR A 549 19.31 41.35 14.44
CA TYR A 549 20.19 42.16 13.61
C TYR A 549 19.95 41.92 12.11
N VAL A 550 19.84 40.66 11.70
CA VAL A 550 19.55 40.29 10.30
C VAL A 550 18.19 40.84 9.86
N ASP A 551 17.19 40.82 10.75
CA ASP A 551 15.88 41.43 10.50
C ASP A 551 15.98 42.95 10.29
N LEU A 552 16.79 43.64 11.10
CA LEU A 552 17.02 45.07 10.96
C LEU A 552 17.68 45.39 9.61
N VAL A 553 18.68 44.61 9.20
CA VAL A 553 19.34 44.75 7.88
C VAL A 553 18.33 44.52 6.76
N ALA A 554 17.50 43.47 6.86
CA ALA A 554 16.48 43.17 5.86
C ALA A 554 15.40 44.26 5.76
N HIS A 555 15.02 44.90 6.87
CA HIS A 555 14.06 46.00 6.86
C HIS A 555 14.64 47.31 6.33
N GLN A 556 15.92 47.60 6.61
CA GLN A 556 16.59 48.81 6.13
C GLN A 556 16.88 48.75 4.62
N ASN A 557 17.18 47.56 4.10
CA ASN A 557 17.54 47.37 2.70
C ASN A 557 16.37 46.79 1.90
N THR A 558 15.25 47.51 1.81
CA THR A 558 14.02 47.02 1.16
C THR A 558 14.18 46.74 -0.34
N SER A 559 15.20 47.33 -0.99
CA SER A 559 15.55 47.09 -2.39
C SER A 559 16.51 45.91 -2.62
N GLU A 560 17.06 45.32 -1.57
CA GLU A 560 18.10 44.30 -1.65
C GLU A 560 17.69 43.05 -0.87
N ARG A 561 18.05 41.86 -1.36
CA ARG A 561 17.84 40.65 -0.57
C ARG A 561 18.93 40.52 0.49
N THR A 562 18.54 40.16 1.71
CA THR A 562 19.50 39.83 2.75
C THR A 562 19.85 38.35 2.68
N LEU A 563 21.14 38.03 2.58
CA LEU A 563 21.67 36.67 2.56
C LEU A 563 22.41 36.40 3.86
N ILE A 564 21.96 35.46 4.68
CA ILE A 564 22.75 34.99 5.82
C ILE A 564 23.56 33.77 5.40
N ILE A 565 24.88 33.83 5.58
CA ILE A 565 25.79 32.74 5.27
C ILE A 565 26.22 32.07 6.59
N LEU A 566 25.78 30.83 6.77
CA LEU A 566 26.04 30.04 7.96
C LEU A 566 27.20 29.05 7.70
N PRO A 567 28.34 29.19 8.38
CA PRO A 567 29.42 28.22 8.28
C PRO A 567 29.04 26.91 9.00
N GLU A 568 29.14 25.78 8.30
CA GLU A 568 28.94 24.43 8.89
C GLU A 568 30.17 23.55 8.72
N LEU A 569 30.56 22.87 9.80
CA LEU A 569 31.61 21.86 9.76
C LEU A 569 31.06 20.56 9.18
N VAL A 570 31.66 20.09 8.08
CA VAL A 570 31.40 18.77 7.53
C VAL A 570 32.28 17.77 8.27
N VAL A 571 31.64 17.00 9.14
CA VAL A 571 32.25 16.01 10.03
C VAL A 571 32.24 14.61 9.40
N SER A 572 33.17 13.76 9.83
CA SER A 572 33.36 12.41 9.24
C SER A 572 32.40 11.38 9.83
N HIS A 573 31.96 11.56 11.09
CA HIS A 573 31.06 10.65 11.78
C HIS A 573 29.74 11.31 12.20
N VAL A 574 28.65 10.53 12.20
CA VAL A 574 27.29 11.03 12.53
C VAL A 574 27.19 11.56 13.96
N TRP A 575 27.95 10.99 14.91
CA TRP A 575 27.94 11.44 16.30
C TRP A 575 28.63 12.81 16.48
N GLU A 576 29.61 13.15 15.64
CA GLU A 576 30.28 14.46 15.65
C GLU A 576 29.29 15.57 15.26
N HIS A 577 28.23 15.24 14.50
CA HIS A 577 27.19 16.18 14.10
C HIS A 577 26.31 16.62 15.28
N PHE A 578 26.24 15.82 16.36
CA PHE A 578 25.58 16.26 17.59
C PHE A 578 26.43 17.26 18.38
N LEU A 579 27.76 17.18 18.25
CA LEU A 579 28.71 18.02 18.99
C LEU A 579 29.00 19.35 18.30
N HIS A 580 28.79 19.43 16.99
CA HIS A 580 29.07 20.60 16.17
C HIS A 580 27.78 21.09 15.46
N ASN A 581 27.78 22.32 14.91
CA ASN A 581 26.71 22.89 14.08
C ASN A 581 25.32 23.15 14.71
N GLN A 582 25.10 22.92 16.01
CA GLN A 582 23.81 23.18 16.68
C GLN A 582 23.29 24.62 16.51
N LEU A 583 24.19 25.61 16.49
CA LEU A 583 23.86 27.01 16.28
C LEU A 583 23.40 27.29 14.84
N ALA A 584 24.04 26.68 13.85
CA ALA A 584 23.66 26.83 12.44
C ALA A 584 22.26 26.27 12.19
N LEU A 585 21.97 25.07 12.70
CA LEU A 585 20.64 24.43 12.62
C LEU A 585 19.53 25.31 13.26
N THR A 586 19.83 25.89 14.42
CA THR A 586 18.87 26.77 15.13
C THR A 586 18.64 28.08 14.38
N LEU A 587 19.68 28.65 13.76
CA LEU A 587 19.56 29.85 12.94
C LEU A 587 18.79 29.57 11.65
N GLU A 588 19.11 28.48 10.94
CA GLU A 588 18.42 28.05 9.72
C GLU A 588 16.90 27.94 9.95
N THR A 589 16.49 27.24 11.00
CA THR A 589 15.07 27.10 11.38
C THR A 589 14.41 28.42 11.77
N SER A 590 15.19 29.41 12.25
CA SER A 590 14.69 30.74 12.61
C SER A 590 14.45 31.66 11.40
N PHE A 591 15.13 31.39 10.28
CA PHE A 591 15.04 32.22 9.06
C PHE A 591 14.21 31.59 7.95
N ILE A 592 13.95 30.28 7.96
CA ILE A 592 13.28 29.54 6.87
C ILE A 592 11.88 30.08 6.51
N PHE A 593 11.19 30.74 7.44
CA PHE A 593 9.85 31.30 7.24
C PHE A 593 9.84 32.80 6.90
N ARG A 594 11.00 33.45 6.78
CA ARG A 594 11.11 34.89 6.47
C ARG A 594 11.29 35.09 4.97
N LYS A 595 10.42 35.90 4.36
CA LYS A 595 10.37 36.06 2.89
C LYS A 595 11.58 36.77 2.29
N ASP A 596 12.17 37.71 3.04
CA ASP A 596 13.21 38.62 2.53
C ASP A 596 14.63 38.21 2.90
N ILE A 597 14.77 37.10 3.64
CA ILE A 597 16.05 36.57 4.11
C ILE A 597 16.29 35.21 3.48
N SER A 598 17.37 35.10 2.72
CA SER A 598 17.83 33.83 2.16
C SER A 598 18.93 33.25 3.06
N VAL A 599 18.91 31.95 3.30
CA VAL A 599 19.94 31.25 4.09
C VAL A 599 20.82 30.45 3.14
N LEU A 600 22.14 30.61 3.27
CA LEU A 600 23.12 29.81 2.57
C LEU A 600 24.04 29.12 3.57
N ILE A 601 24.25 27.82 3.38
CA ILE A 601 25.16 27.03 4.22
C ILE A 601 26.49 26.90 3.50
N MET A 602 27.58 27.28 4.17
CA MET A 602 28.95 27.14 3.67
C MET A 602 29.61 25.92 4.33
N PRO A 603 29.72 24.78 3.63
CA PRO A 603 30.33 23.59 4.19
C PRO A 603 31.86 23.70 4.23
N TYR A 604 32.44 23.46 5.40
CA TYR A 604 33.89 23.37 5.58
C TYR A 604 34.30 21.96 5.98
N ARG A 605 35.06 21.28 5.11
CA ARG A 605 35.58 19.95 5.40
C ARG A 605 36.87 20.06 6.21
N LEU A 606 36.88 19.48 7.40
CA LEU A 606 38.11 19.26 8.14
C LEU A 606 39.00 18.32 7.32
N LYS A 607 40.29 18.66 7.18
CA LYS A 607 41.29 17.72 6.66
C LYS A 607 41.52 16.68 7.75
N SER A 608 40.77 15.58 7.72
CA SER A 608 41.01 14.42 8.59
C SER A 608 42.18 13.60 8.07
#